data_AF-A0A945PGE1-F1
#
_entry.id   AF-A0A945PGE1-F1
#
_cell.length_a   1.000
_cell.length_b   1.000
_cell.length_c   1.000
_cell.angle_alpha   90.00
_cell.angle_beta   90.00
_cell.angle_gamma   90.00
#
_symmetry.space_group_name_H-M   'P 1'
#
loop_
_entity.id
_entity.type
_entity.pdbx_description
1 polymer ?
#
loop_
_entity_poly.entity_id
_entity_poly.type
_entity_poly.pdbx_seq_one_letter_code
_entity_poly.pdbx_strand_id
1 'polypeptide(L)'
;KMGLRSHPSVDQVGNPDGSGTFGMGWFPGYAIDLESGERLNLIFSEDSWLAGENGRDMIWNPTSNIVTEEFPQYSSQSDEFFGGSYLLGGKHFIYVIGGDASVMAEDDYLTYDLCPSYDEGAWIYNLLSDTTNSNYEASIAKVFQHTTWVGAPLLSPGSTSQVFGKTGTNKATVKLRVNSTYNPYVNVDEADILNQNDALVVGNTYYVADANLAIHNSKCQLTRPKVYGGKKVTHAGTDYQVGESFVATSTSFSGSSKARVVADMPINNFNPVYEFNTKDLVSVTENNDQAKSALDLINVVPNPYYGYSEYETSQLDNRIKITNLPKEAKIRIYTVSGTLIKTIKKSDDLTSADWDLKNDHGIPVASGLYIIHVDADGIGEKILKWFGVLRPIDLDTF
;
A
#
# COMPACT_ATOMS: atom_id res chain seq x y z
N LYS A 1 17.89 -4.87 19.47
CA LYS A 1 17.03 -6.08 19.46
C LYS A 1 16.30 -6.09 18.12
N MET A 2 16.43 -7.15 17.33
CA MET A 2 15.79 -7.32 16.02
C MET A 2 14.79 -8.49 16.03
N GLY A 3 14.10 -8.69 17.16
CA GLY A 3 13.18 -9.81 17.33
C GLY A 3 11.79 -9.49 16.78
N LEU A 4 11.06 -10.55 16.40
CA LEU A 4 9.66 -10.47 16.00
C LEU A 4 8.80 -9.91 17.14
N ARG A 5 7.77 -9.13 16.79
CA ARG A 5 6.84 -8.58 17.78
C ARG A 5 5.97 -9.69 18.39
N SER A 6 5.74 -9.60 19.70
CA SER A 6 4.92 -10.57 20.43
C SER A 6 3.42 -10.25 20.47
N HIS A 7 2.95 -9.35 19.60
CA HIS A 7 1.54 -8.96 19.51
C HIS A 7 0.87 -9.73 18.35
N PRO A 8 -0.45 -10.00 18.41
CA PRO A 8 -1.16 -10.63 17.30
C PRO A 8 -0.96 -9.83 16.01
N SER A 9 -0.72 -10.52 14.91
CA SER A 9 -0.53 -9.88 13.60
C SER A 9 -1.70 -8.97 13.24
N VAL A 10 -1.42 -7.88 12.53
CA VAL A 10 -2.39 -6.81 12.26
C VAL A 10 -2.65 -6.58 10.77
N ASP A 11 -3.88 -6.14 10.47
CA ASP A 11 -4.30 -5.69 9.16
C ASP A 11 -3.79 -4.26 8.85
N GLN A 12 -4.18 -3.75 7.68
CA GLN A 12 -3.80 -2.42 7.19
C GLN A 12 -4.18 -1.23 8.09
N VAL A 13 -5.13 -1.41 9.02
CA VAL A 13 -5.57 -0.37 9.96
C VAL A 13 -5.14 -0.66 11.41
N GLY A 14 -4.32 -1.70 11.63
CA GLY A 14 -3.80 -2.06 12.95
C GLY A 14 -4.71 -2.97 13.78
N ASN A 15 -5.79 -3.52 13.22
CA ASN A 15 -6.62 -4.48 13.93
C ASN A 15 -6.05 -5.88 13.80
N PRO A 16 -6.23 -6.78 14.78
CA PRO A 16 -5.83 -8.18 14.64
C PRO A 16 -6.39 -8.81 13.38
N ASP A 17 -5.53 -9.45 12.57
CA ASP A 17 -5.88 -9.99 11.25
C ASP A 17 -6.62 -11.34 11.30
N GLY A 18 -6.68 -11.97 12.48
CA GLY A 18 -7.34 -13.27 12.69
C GLY A 18 -6.56 -14.48 12.17
N SER A 19 -5.33 -14.31 11.70
CA SER A 19 -4.46 -15.40 11.19
C SER A 19 -3.95 -16.33 12.29
N GLY A 20 -3.95 -15.87 13.55
CA GLY A 20 -3.33 -16.57 14.68
C GLY A 20 -1.80 -16.45 14.70
N THR A 21 -1.20 -15.71 13.77
CA THR A 21 0.23 -15.38 13.77
C THR A 21 0.54 -14.18 14.66
N PHE A 22 1.81 -13.96 14.99
CA PHE A 22 2.28 -12.86 15.83
C PHE A 22 3.32 -11.99 15.12
N GLY A 23 3.20 -10.68 15.23
CA GLY A 23 4.23 -9.74 14.82
C GLY A 23 4.35 -9.53 13.31
N MET A 24 3.39 -10.01 12.52
CA MET A 24 3.24 -9.60 11.12
C MET A 24 2.37 -8.33 11.06
N GLY A 25 2.64 -7.49 10.08
CA GLY A 25 1.84 -6.30 9.80
C GLY A 25 1.73 -6.06 8.30
N TRP A 26 0.80 -5.20 7.92
CA TRP A 26 0.54 -4.92 6.51
C TRP A 26 1.50 -3.86 5.95
N PHE A 27 2.08 -4.15 4.78
CA PHE A 27 2.96 -3.23 4.07
C PHE A 27 2.35 -2.77 2.72
N PRO A 28 2.18 -1.46 2.50
CA PRO A 28 1.59 -0.86 1.29
C PRO A 28 2.55 -0.81 0.09
N GLY A 29 3.23 -1.92 -0.20
CA GLY A 29 4.19 -1.95 -1.29
C GLY A 29 4.79 -3.32 -1.54
N TYR A 30 5.65 -3.40 -2.54
CA TYR A 30 6.40 -4.59 -2.90
C TYR A 30 7.77 -4.18 -3.44
N ALA A 31 8.73 -5.09 -3.35
CA ALA A 31 10.02 -4.96 -4.02
C ALA A 31 10.11 -5.99 -5.14
N ILE A 32 10.74 -5.58 -6.26
CA ILE A 32 11.05 -6.45 -7.38
C ILE A 32 12.55 -6.36 -7.64
N ASP A 33 13.21 -7.50 -7.75
CA ASP A 33 14.58 -7.59 -8.24
C ASP A 33 14.61 -7.20 -9.73
N LEU A 34 15.42 -6.20 -10.07
CA LEU A 34 15.47 -5.68 -11.44
C LEU A 34 16.20 -6.62 -12.43
N GLU A 35 17.05 -7.51 -11.93
CA GLU A 35 17.81 -8.46 -12.76
C GLU A 35 17.00 -9.73 -13.04
N SER A 36 16.28 -10.25 -12.04
CA SER A 36 15.47 -11.47 -12.18
C SER A 36 13.99 -11.22 -12.47
N GLY A 37 13.45 -10.03 -12.15
CA GLY A 37 12.02 -9.75 -12.20
C GLY A 37 11.23 -10.38 -11.05
N GLU A 38 11.92 -10.97 -10.09
CA GLU A 38 11.33 -11.69 -8.96
C GLU A 38 10.78 -10.72 -7.91
N ARG A 39 9.62 -11.03 -7.34
CA ARG A 39 9.13 -10.34 -6.15
C ARG A 39 10.02 -10.72 -4.96
N LEU A 40 10.31 -9.77 -4.08
CA LEU A 40 11.16 -9.99 -2.92
C LEU A 40 10.38 -9.88 -1.61
N ASN A 41 10.84 -10.60 -0.59
CA ASN A 41 10.32 -10.49 0.77
C ASN A 41 10.74 -9.16 1.41
N LEU A 42 9.84 -8.60 2.23
CA LEU A 42 10.05 -7.33 2.92
C LEU A 42 9.86 -7.50 4.41
N ILE A 43 10.73 -6.85 5.19
CA ILE A 43 10.55 -6.67 6.63
C ILE A 43 10.46 -5.16 6.87
N PHE A 44 9.55 -4.72 7.73
CA PHE A 44 9.66 -3.40 8.32
C PHE A 44 9.85 -3.52 9.83
N SER A 45 10.59 -2.57 10.41
CA SER A 45 10.81 -2.50 11.85
C SER A 45 10.09 -1.31 12.47
N GLU A 46 10.00 -1.28 13.80
CA GLU A 46 9.57 -0.13 14.59
C GLU A 46 10.20 -0.19 15.99
N ASP A 47 10.48 0.96 16.62
CA ASP A 47 11.07 1.00 17.97
C ASP A 47 10.00 1.16 19.08
N SER A 48 9.80 0.09 19.86
CA SER A 48 8.85 0.02 20.97
C SER A 48 9.04 1.07 22.07
N TRP A 49 10.24 1.64 22.19
CA TRP A 49 10.52 2.72 23.14
C TRP A 49 10.01 4.07 22.65
N LEU A 50 9.80 4.22 21.33
CA LEU A 50 9.35 5.44 20.68
C LEU A 50 7.83 5.41 20.41
N ALA A 51 7.03 5.25 21.47
CA ALA A 51 5.57 5.23 21.36
C ALA A 51 4.99 6.54 20.78
N GLY A 52 5.65 7.68 21.02
CA GLY A 52 5.30 8.97 20.43
C GLY A 52 5.63 9.09 18.94
N GLU A 53 6.39 8.12 18.40
CA GLU A 53 6.77 8.02 16.99
C GLU A 53 6.14 6.79 16.32
N ASN A 54 4.96 6.38 16.80
CA ASN A 54 4.17 5.23 16.34
C ASN A 54 4.77 3.83 16.56
N GLY A 55 5.85 3.66 17.33
CA GLY A 55 6.56 2.38 17.38
C GLY A 55 5.89 1.20 18.13
N ARG A 56 4.56 1.17 18.27
CA ARG A 56 3.81 0.14 19.01
C ARG A 56 2.58 -0.39 18.30
N ASP A 57 2.28 0.08 17.10
CA ASP A 57 1.05 -0.29 16.39
C ASP A 57 1.28 -1.36 15.32
N MET A 58 2.55 -1.70 15.02
CA MET A 58 2.92 -2.66 13.96
C MET A 58 2.38 -2.27 12.59
N ILE A 59 2.11 -0.98 12.39
CA ILE A 59 1.75 -0.41 11.10
C ILE A 59 3.00 0.29 10.56
N TRP A 60 3.23 0.18 9.26
CA TRP A 60 4.28 0.99 8.65
C TRP A 60 3.81 2.46 8.48
N ASN A 61 4.14 3.31 9.47
CA ASN A 61 3.72 4.71 9.52
C ASN A 61 4.84 5.64 10.05
N PRO A 62 5.99 5.76 9.34
CA PRO A 62 7.12 6.60 9.78
C PRO A 62 6.70 8.04 10.05
N THR A 63 7.41 8.70 10.96
CA THR A 63 7.25 10.15 11.21
C THR A 63 8.25 10.98 10.39
N SER A 64 8.14 12.31 10.44
CA SER A 64 9.14 13.21 9.88
C SER A 64 10.30 13.52 10.84
N ASN A 65 10.25 13.01 12.06
CA ASN A 65 11.17 13.40 13.13
C ASN A 65 12.48 12.61 13.01
N ILE A 66 13.61 13.32 12.92
CA ILE A 66 14.92 12.69 12.74
C ILE A 66 15.65 12.57 14.09
N VAL A 67 15.52 13.58 14.94
CA VAL A 67 16.09 13.67 16.28
C VAL A 67 15.10 14.34 17.22
N THR A 68 15.26 14.11 18.52
CA THR A 68 14.61 14.92 19.56
C THR A 68 15.09 16.37 19.53
N GLU A 69 14.40 17.28 20.25
CA GLU A 69 14.79 18.70 20.34
C GLU A 69 16.21 18.91 20.87
N GLU A 70 16.63 18.07 21.82
CA GLU A 70 18.03 18.02 22.27
C GLU A 70 18.84 17.09 21.36
N PHE A 71 20.09 17.46 21.08
CA PHE A 71 21.01 16.64 20.28
C PHE A 71 21.63 15.52 21.14
N PRO A 72 21.71 14.26 20.65
CA PRO A 72 22.32 13.16 21.40
C PRO A 72 23.82 13.40 21.64
N GLN A 73 24.26 13.31 22.90
CA GLN A 73 25.67 13.43 23.29
C GLN A 73 26.19 12.10 23.85
N TYR A 74 27.39 11.70 23.44
CA TYR A 74 28.05 10.50 23.97
C TYR A 74 28.90 10.84 25.20
N SER A 75 28.69 10.13 26.30
CA SER A 75 29.53 10.19 27.48
C SER A 75 30.56 9.06 27.44
N SER A 76 31.84 9.41 27.29
CA SER A 76 32.94 8.43 27.37
C SER A 76 33.22 7.93 28.80
N GLN A 77 32.49 8.43 29.81
CA GLN A 77 32.62 7.98 31.21
C GLN A 77 31.60 6.90 31.57
N SER A 78 30.42 6.92 30.95
CA SER A 78 29.36 5.94 31.15
C SER A 78 29.15 5.02 29.95
N ASP A 79 29.85 5.26 28.84
CA ASP A 79 29.63 4.60 27.55
C ASP A 79 28.16 4.63 27.09
N GLU A 80 27.49 5.74 27.40
CA GLU A 80 26.06 5.94 27.15
C GLU A 80 25.79 7.27 26.42
N PHE A 81 24.72 7.29 25.63
CA PHE A 81 24.20 8.50 25.02
C PHE A 81 23.18 9.18 25.96
N PHE A 82 23.20 10.51 26.04
CA PHE A 82 22.30 11.31 26.89
C PHE A 82 21.84 12.62 26.18
N GLY A 83 20.86 13.30 26.78
CA GLY A 83 20.22 14.51 26.25
C GLY A 83 19.16 14.15 25.19
N GLY A 84 19.63 13.90 23.97
CA GLY A 84 18.79 13.59 22.81
C GLY A 84 18.80 12.13 22.32
N SER A 85 17.97 11.83 21.33
CA SER A 85 17.91 10.53 20.64
C SER A 85 17.67 10.68 19.13
N TYR A 86 18.19 9.72 18.36
CA TYR A 86 17.87 9.57 16.95
C TYR A 86 16.52 8.84 16.79
N LEU A 87 15.53 9.57 16.28
CA LEU A 87 14.18 9.08 16.07
C LEU A 87 14.05 8.40 14.70
N LEU A 88 14.68 8.97 13.65
CA LEU A 88 14.71 8.42 12.29
C LEU A 88 13.34 7.91 11.81
N GLY A 89 12.30 8.73 11.99
CA GLY A 89 10.94 8.40 11.60
C GLY A 89 10.31 7.31 12.47
N GLY A 90 10.66 7.23 13.75
CA GLY A 90 10.27 6.13 14.64
C GLY A 90 11.03 4.83 14.41
N LYS A 91 12.15 4.89 13.67
CA LYS A 91 12.96 3.73 13.22
C LYS A 91 12.15 2.71 12.42
N HIS A 92 11.26 3.24 11.58
CA HIS A 92 10.45 2.48 10.63
C HIS A 92 11.24 2.03 9.40
N PHE A 93 12.34 1.30 9.61
CA PHE A 93 13.20 0.82 8.53
C PHE A 93 12.47 -0.20 7.67
N ILE A 94 12.80 -0.21 6.37
CA ILE A 94 12.41 -1.26 5.43
C ILE A 94 13.67 -2.05 5.09
N TYR A 95 13.58 -3.36 5.19
CA TYR A 95 14.60 -4.32 4.76
C TYR A 95 14.05 -5.11 3.58
N VAL A 96 14.75 -5.06 2.45
CA VAL A 96 14.47 -5.90 1.29
C VAL A 96 15.34 -7.13 1.40
N ILE A 97 14.72 -8.30 1.44
CA ILE A 97 15.40 -9.58 1.60
C ILE A 97 15.49 -10.25 0.23
N GLY A 98 16.71 -10.48 -0.22
CA GLY A 98 17.00 -11.22 -1.44
C GLY A 98 16.70 -12.70 -1.25
N GLY A 99 16.00 -13.28 -2.21
CA GLY A 99 15.66 -14.70 -2.25
C GLY A 99 16.48 -15.47 -3.28
N ASP A 100 16.57 -16.78 -3.10
CA ASP A 100 17.04 -17.72 -4.11
C ASP A 100 15.94 -18.74 -4.42
N ALA A 101 15.51 -18.79 -5.68
CA ALA A 101 14.46 -19.69 -6.15
C ALA A 101 14.79 -21.18 -5.96
N SER A 102 16.08 -21.54 -5.87
CA SER A 102 16.47 -22.94 -5.64
C SER A 102 16.08 -23.45 -4.26
N VAL A 103 15.85 -22.57 -3.28
CA VAL A 103 15.49 -22.96 -1.92
C VAL A 103 14.03 -23.44 -1.83
N MET A 104 13.14 -22.92 -2.69
CA MET A 104 11.73 -23.33 -2.75
C MET A 104 11.53 -24.77 -3.26
N ALA A 105 12.56 -25.38 -3.84
CA ALA A 105 12.46 -26.72 -4.42
C ALA A 105 12.54 -27.84 -3.36
N GLU A 106 12.87 -27.51 -2.11
CA GLU A 106 13.04 -28.47 -1.03
C GLU A 106 11.81 -28.48 -0.10
N ASP A 107 11.35 -29.66 0.31
CA ASP A 107 10.15 -29.81 1.17
C ASP A 107 10.30 -29.16 2.56
N ASP A 108 11.52 -28.89 3.02
CA ASP A 108 11.86 -28.36 4.35
C ASP A 108 12.43 -26.93 4.31
N TYR A 109 12.21 -26.21 3.21
CA TYR A 109 12.81 -24.91 2.93
C TYR A 109 12.65 -23.88 4.07
N LEU A 110 11.56 -23.93 4.84
CA LEU A 110 11.27 -23.03 5.97
C LEU A 110 12.35 -23.05 7.06
N THR A 111 13.15 -24.12 7.11
CA THR A 111 14.23 -24.29 8.09
C THR A 111 15.63 -24.15 7.49
N TYR A 112 15.71 -23.90 6.18
CA TYR A 112 16.95 -23.84 5.43
C TYR A 112 17.74 -22.55 5.68
N ASP A 113 19.05 -22.56 5.40
CA ASP A 113 19.97 -21.45 5.69
C ASP A 113 19.88 -20.28 4.69
N LEU A 114 19.39 -20.57 3.48
CA LEU A 114 19.21 -19.58 2.43
C LEU A 114 17.78 -19.04 2.44
N CYS A 115 17.61 -17.75 2.19
CA CYS A 115 16.27 -17.18 2.02
C CYS A 115 15.71 -17.66 0.68
N PRO A 116 14.46 -18.14 0.64
CA PRO A 116 13.85 -18.49 -0.61
C PRO A 116 13.35 -17.29 -1.40
N SER A 117 12.91 -17.54 -2.63
CA SER A 117 12.03 -16.65 -3.36
C SER A 117 10.80 -16.23 -2.57
N TYR A 118 10.15 -15.14 -2.99
CA TYR A 118 8.99 -14.58 -2.30
C TYR A 118 7.96 -15.65 -1.90
N ASP A 119 7.77 -15.76 -0.60
CA ASP A 119 6.92 -16.75 0.08
C ASP A 119 6.01 -16.07 1.11
N GLU A 120 5.69 -14.80 0.85
CA GLU A 120 4.89 -13.96 1.74
C GLU A 120 5.51 -13.77 3.14
N GLY A 121 6.82 -13.99 3.26
CA GLY A 121 7.59 -13.87 4.50
C GLY A 121 7.53 -15.09 5.41
N ALA A 122 7.02 -16.24 4.93
CA ALA A 122 6.85 -17.45 5.73
C ALA A 122 8.18 -17.98 6.32
N TRP A 123 9.24 -18.04 5.52
CA TRP A 123 10.58 -18.45 5.98
C TRP A 123 11.14 -17.52 7.06
N ILE A 124 11.00 -16.20 6.84
CA ILE A 124 11.43 -15.18 7.80
C ILE A 124 10.66 -15.34 9.11
N TYR A 125 9.34 -15.46 9.02
CA TYR A 125 8.46 -15.67 10.18
C TYR A 125 8.84 -16.94 10.95
N ASN A 126 9.06 -18.05 10.25
CA ASN A 126 9.43 -19.32 10.87
C ASN A 126 10.73 -19.20 11.68
N LEU A 127 11.76 -18.56 11.11
CA LEU A 127 13.04 -18.36 11.78
C LEU A 127 12.97 -17.36 12.96
N LEU A 128 12.14 -16.32 12.86
CA LEU A 128 12.07 -15.25 13.86
C LEU A 128 11.01 -15.47 14.96
N SER A 129 10.06 -16.38 14.75
CA SER A 129 8.99 -16.68 15.71
C SER A 129 9.42 -17.65 16.82
N ASP A 130 10.34 -18.60 16.53
CA ASP A 130 10.87 -19.53 17.53
C ASP A 130 11.95 -18.88 18.42
N THR A 131 11.50 -17.97 19.29
CA THR A 131 12.35 -17.33 20.31
C THR A 131 12.88 -18.30 21.37
N THR A 132 12.36 -19.54 21.40
CA THR A 132 12.80 -20.59 22.33
C THR A 132 13.96 -21.41 21.80
N ASN A 133 14.29 -21.25 20.51
CA ASN A 133 15.42 -21.89 19.86
C ASN A 133 16.73 -21.48 20.54
N SER A 134 17.55 -22.44 20.93
CA SER A 134 18.87 -22.18 21.51
C SER A 134 19.80 -21.41 20.56
N ASN A 135 19.50 -21.41 19.26
CA ASN A 135 20.23 -20.71 18.21
C ASN A 135 19.47 -19.48 17.66
N TYR A 136 18.52 -18.90 18.42
CA TYR A 136 17.69 -17.77 17.94
C TYR A 136 18.50 -16.59 17.37
N GLU A 137 19.60 -16.21 18.01
CA GLU A 137 20.49 -15.15 17.52
C GLU A 137 21.12 -15.50 16.15
N ALA A 138 21.41 -16.78 15.91
CA ALA A 138 21.86 -17.25 14.61
C ALA A 138 20.74 -17.20 13.57
N SER A 139 19.49 -17.50 13.94
CA SER A 139 18.33 -17.35 13.07
C SER A 139 18.12 -15.89 12.63
N ILE A 140 18.29 -14.92 13.54
CA ILE A 140 18.30 -13.49 13.19
C ILE A 140 19.40 -13.20 12.16
N ALA A 141 20.63 -13.65 12.42
CA ALA A 141 21.74 -13.44 11.49
C ALA A 141 21.47 -14.06 10.11
N LYS A 142 20.85 -15.25 10.05
CA LYS A 142 20.45 -15.92 8.80
C LYS A 142 19.46 -15.10 7.99
N VAL A 143 18.49 -14.45 8.61
CA VAL A 143 17.56 -13.57 7.89
C VAL A 143 18.29 -12.33 7.38
N PHE A 144 18.97 -11.62 8.27
CA PHE A 144 19.52 -10.30 7.94
C PHE A 144 20.75 -10.34 7.01
N GLN A 145 21.48 -11.45 6.91
CA GLN A 145 22.56 -11.60 5.91
C GLN A 145 22.05 -11.56 4.46
N HIS A 146 20.77 -11.86 4.23
CA HIS A 146 20.13 -11.80 2.90
C HIS A 146 19.53 -10.44 2.60
N THR A 147 19.73 -9.45 3.47
CA THR A 147 19.26 -8.08 3.22
C THR A 147 20.04 -7.47 2.06
N THR A 148 19.37 -7.19 0.95
CA THR A 148 19.97 -6.57 -0.24
C THR A 148 19.86 -5.05 -0.20
N TRP A 149 18.85 -4.52 0.49
CA TRP A 149 18.66 -3.08 0.65
C TRP A 149 18.00 -2.74 1.97
N VAL A 150 18.42 -1.62 2.57
CA VAL A 150 17.78 -1.04 3.76
C VAL A 150 17.49 0.43 3.51
N GLY A 151 16.27 0.83 3.86
CA GLY A 151 15.84 2.22 3.80
C GLY A 151 15.32 2.70 5.14
N ALA A 152 15.59 3.98 5.44
CA ALA A 152 15.02 4.70 6.57
C ALA A 152 14.01 5.74 6.03
N PRO A 153 12.81 5.32 5.63
CA PRO A 153 11.79 6.21 5.08
C PRO A 153 11.35 7.24 6.14
N LEU A 154 11.20 8.49 5.73
CA LEU A 154 10.74 9.60 6.56
C LEU A 154 9.58 10.29 5.88
N LEU A 155 8.64 10.80 6.66
CA LEU A 155 7.67 11.76 6.13
C LEU A 155 8.35 13.09 5.81
N SER A 156 7.76 13.83 4.86
CA SER A 156 8.18 15.21 4.61
C SER A 156 8.01 16.05 5.89
N PRO A 157 8.95 16.96 6.22
CA PRO A 157 8.87 17.79 7.41
C PRO A 157 7.49 18.47 7.56
N GLY A 158 6.87 18.33 8.73
CA GLY A 158 5.56 18.91 9.03
C GLY A 158 4.35 18.14 8.48
N SER A 159 4.56 17.01 7.78
CA SER A 159 3.47 16.10 7.43
C SER A 159 3.07 15.26 8.64
N THR A 160 1.78 15.29 8.96
CA THR A 160 1.14 14.42 9.96
C THR A 160 0.41 13.23 9.33
N SER A 161 0.44 13.12 8.01
CA SER A 161 -0.27 12.07 7.28
C SER A 161 0.68 10.92 6.98
N GLN A 162 0.17 9.69 7.11
CA GLN A 162 0.84 8.46 6.65
C GLN A 162 1.35 8.64 5.21
N VAL A 163 2.36 7.85 4.82
CA VAL A 163 3.07 7.94 3.53
C VAL A 163 2.13 7.82 2.30
N PHE A 164 0.85 7.49 2.51
CA PHE A 164 -0.18 7.40 1.48
C PHE A 164 -1.23 8.51 1.58
N GLY A 165 -1.19 9.41 0.59
CA GLY A 165 -2.36 9.71 -0.23
C GLY A 165 -3.60 10.31 0.44
N LYS A 166 -3.49 10.98 1.59
CA LYS A 166 -4.63 11.69 2.21
C LYS A 166 -5.32 12.72 1.28
N THR A 167 -4.68 13.11 0.18
CA THR A 167 -5.20 14.06 -0.82
C THR A 167 -5.40 13.49 -2.23
N GLY A 168 -5.33 12.17 -2.42
CA GLY A 168 -5.76 11.53 -3.68
C GLY A 168 -4.97 11.88 -4.96
N THR A 169 -3.86 12.60 -4.86
CA THR A 169 -3.02 12.97 -6.02
C THR A 169 -1.60 12.48 -5.87
N ASN A 170 -1.44 11.16 -5.90
CA ASN A 170 -0.12 10.54 -6.04
C ASN A 170 0.16 10.34 -7.53
N LYS A 171 0.95 11.23 -8.13
CA LYS A 171 1.44 11.07 -9.50
C LYS A 171 2.50 9.96 -9.53
N ALA A 172 2.08 8.72 -9.76
CA ALA A 172 3.00 7.62 -10.00
C ALA A 172 3.72 7.82 -11.34
N THR A 173 5.05 7.80 -11.33
CA THR A 173 5.84 7.80 -12.56
C THR A 173 6.53 6.45 -12.68
N VAL A 174 6.02 5.58 -13.54
CA VAL A 174 6.66 4.30 -13.86
C VAL A 174 7.79 4.56 -14.85
N LYS A 175 9.02 4.23 -14.47
CA LYS A 175 10.19 4.29 -15.37
C LYS A 175 10.81 2.90 -15.47
N LEU A 176 10.57 2.23 -16.58
CA LEU A 176 11.28 1.00 -16.95
C LEU A 176 12.66 1.40 -17.49
N ARG A 177 13.71 1.19 -16.70
CA ARG A 177 15.09 1.42 -17.10
C ARG A 177 15.80 0.07 -17.13
N VAL A 178 15.94 -0.48 -18.33
CA VAL A 178 16.54 -1.80 -18.56
C VAL A 178 17.87 -1.56 -19.27
N ASN A 179 18.98 -1.75 -18.56
CA ASN A 179 20.33 -1.63 -19.13
C ASN A 179 21.02 -3.00 -19.32
N SER A 180 20.29 -4.08 -19.00
CA SER A 180 20.79 -5.45 -19.00
C SER A 180 19.76 -6.35 -19.68
N THR A 181 20.21 -7.31 -20.48
CA THR A 181 19.33 -8.34 -21.05
C THR A 181 18.60 -9.08 -19.93
N TYR A 182 17.27 -9.17 -20.01
CA TYR A 182 16.42 -9.84 -19.03
C TYR A 182 16.79 -11.32 -18.85
N ASN A 183 16.56 -11.83 -17.65
CA ASN A 183 16.55 -13.27 -17.39
C ASN A 183 15.30 -13.91 -18.01
N PRO A 184 15.42 -15.04 -18.71
CA PRO A 184 14.25 -15.74 -19.24
C PRO A 184 13.40 -16.34 -18.12
N TYR A 185 12.09 -16.11 -18.21
CA TYR A 185 11.06 -16.60 -17.30
C TYR A 185 10.14 -17.55 -18.06
N VAL A 186 9.96 -18.76 -17.56
CA VAL A 186 9.05 -19.75 -18.12
C VAL A 186 7.78 -19.74 -17.27
N ASN A 187 6.65 -19.48 -17.90
CA ASN A 187 5.35 -19.26 -17.24
C ASN A 187 4.46 -20.52 -17.22
N VAL A 188 5.07 -21.70 -17.37
CA VAL A 188 4.38 -23.00 -17.38
C VAL A 188 4.91 -23.87 -16.26
N ASP A 189 4.05 -24.68 -15.67
CA ASP A 189 4.44 -25.61 -14.61
C ASP A 189 5.41 -26.67 -15.15
N GLU A 190 6.28 -27.21 -14.29
CA GLU A 190 7.27 -28.22 -14.71
C GLU A 190 6.61 -29.46 -15.34
N ALA A 191 5.42 -29.83 -14.86
CA ALA A 191 4.65 -30.97 -15.38
C ALA A 191 4.25 -30.82 -16.85
N ASP A 192 4.19 -29.59 -17.37
CA ASP A 192 3.81 -29.31 -18.76
C ASP A 192 5.01 -29.32 -19.72
N ILE A 193 6.22 -29.55 -19.20
CA ILE A 193 7.47 -29.63 -19.97
C ILE A 193 7.83 -31.09 -20.23
N LEU A 194 7.38 -31.61 -21.37
CA LEU A 194 7.49 -33.02 -21.71
C LEU A 194 8.81 -33.38 -22.39
N ASN A 195 9.38 -34.51 -22.00
CA ASN A 195 10.52 -35.16 -22.64
C ASN A 195 10.05 -36.35 -23.52
N GLN A 196 10.98 -36.94 -24.28
CA GLN A 196 10.67 -38.01 -25.25
C GLN A 196 10.06 -39.30 -24.65
N ASN A 197 10.16 -39.48 -23.33
CA ASN A 197 9.56 -40.62 -22.63
C ASN A 197 8.13 -40.33 -22.14
N ASP A 198 7.72 -39.06 -22.17
CA ASP A 198 6.39 -38.66 -21.72
C ASP A 198 5.40 -38.78 -22.87
N ALA A 199 4.17 -39.18 -22.54
CA ALA A 199 3.12 -39.39 -23.53
C ALA A 199 2.48 -38.06 -23.93
N LEU A 200 2.39 -37.82 -25.25
CA LEU A 200 1.60 -36.72 -25.79
C LEU A 200 0.11 -37.08 -25.80
N VAL A 201 -0.74 -36.07 -25.62
CA VAL A 201 -2.18 -36.20 -25.82
C VAL A 201 -2.50 -35.86 -27.27
N VAL A 202 -3.04 -36.83 -28.01
CA VAL A 202 -3.40 -36.65 -29.42
C VAL A 202 -4.46 -35.54 -29.54
N GLY A 203 -4.23 -34.60 -30.46
CA GLY A 203 -5.08 -33.43 -30.68
C GLY A 203 -4.61 -32.16 -29.96
N ASN A 204 -3.72 -32.26 -28.97
CA ASN A 204 -3.13 -31.08 -28.33
C ASN A 204 -2.03 -30.47 -29.20
N THR A 205 -1.87 -29.14 -29.09
CA THR A 205 -0.76 -28.40 -29.69
C THR A 205 0.41 -28.40 -28.74
N TYR A 206 1.60 -28.71 -29.24
CA TYR A 206 2.84 -28.71 -28.48
C TYR A 206 3.84 -27.75 -29.12
N TYR A 207 4.59 -27.02 -28.29
CA TYR A 207 5.61 -26.07 -28.71
C TYR A 207 7.00 -26.62 -28.44
N VAL A 208 7.89 -26.58 -29.43
CA VAL A 208 9.29 -27.02 -29.26
C VAL A 208 10.03 -25.99 -28.42
N ALA A 209 10.45 -26.39 -27.22
CA ALA A 209 10.98 -25.49 -26.21
C ALA A 209 12.30 -24.81 -26.63
N ASP A 210 12.47 -23.55 -26.23
CA ASP A 210 13.64 -22.71 -26.54
C ASP A 210 14.92 -23.07 -25.76
N ALA A 211 16.08 -22.67 -26.28
CA ALA A 211 17.34 -22.70 -25.54
C ALA A 211 17.29 -21.82 -24.28
N ASN A 212 16.39 -20.84 -24.22
CA ASN A 212 16.09 -20.02 -23.06
C ASN A 212 15.56 -20.85 -21.88
N LEU A 213 14.91 -22.00 -22.13
CA LEU A 213 14.59 -22.98 -21.06
C LEU A 213 15.87 -23.52 -20.41
N ALA A 214 16.96 -23.66 -21.18
CA ALA A 214 18.27 -24.04 -20.64
C ALA A 214 18.95 -22.91 -19.85
N ILE A 215 18.65 -21.64 -20.16
CA ILE A 215 19.13 -20.48 -19.39
C ILE A 215 18.31 -20.32 -18.10
N HIS A 216 17.00 -20.52 -18.17
CA HIS A 216 16.08 -20.58 -17.04
C HIS A 216 16.51 -21.66 -16.03
N ASN A 217 16.60 -22.92 -16.47
CA ASN A 217 17.03 -24.06 -15.64
C ASN A 217 18.48 -23.93 -15.14
N SER A 218 19.31 -23.12 -15.80
CA SER A 218 20.68 -22.87 -15.35
C SER A 218 20.80 -21.88 -14.19
N LYS A 219 19.73 -21.11 -13.91
CA LYS A 219 19.67 -20.13 -12.83
C LYS A 219 18.85 -20.62 -11.63
N CYS A 220 17.96 -21.59 -11.80
CA CYS A 220 17.23 -22.28 -10.72
C CYS A 220 18.07 -23.34 -9.93
N GLN A 221 19.40 -23.20 -9.93
CA GLN A 221 20.41 -24.01 -9.22
C GLN A 221 20.16 -25.51 -8.87
N LEU A 222 19.59 -26.32 -9.75
CA LEU A 222 19.75 -27.78 -9.61
C LEU A 222 21.20 -28.20 -9.92
N THR A 223 21.85 -28.84 -8.96
CA THR A 223 23.23 -29.32 -9.10
C THR A 223 23.33 -30.33 -10.26
N ARG A 224 24.48 -30.32 -10.94
CA ARG A 224 24.69 -31.01 -12.22
C ARG A 224 24.34 -32.52 -12.18
N PRO A 225 23.92 -33.09 -13.34
CA PRO A 225 23.97 -32.47 -14.66
C PRO A 225 22.62 -31.93 -15.16
N LYS A 226 22.56 -30.59 -15.31
CA LYS A 226 22.11 -29.86 -16.52
C LYS A 226 21.82 -30.81 -17.72
N VAL A 227 20.69 -30.79 -18.43
CA VAL A 227 19.96 -29.70 -19.13
C VAL A 227 18.67 -30.34 -19.79
N TYR A 228 17.73 -29.72 -20.55
CA TYR A 228 17.80 -29.25 -21.95
C TYR A 228 16.45 -28.77 -22.51
N GLY A 229 16.50 -27.72 -23.33
CA GLY A 229 15.56 -27.32 -24.40
C GLY A 229 16.40 -26.73 -25.55
N GLY A 230 15.81 -26.33 -26.67
CA GLY A 230 16.56 -25.73 -27.78
C GLY A 230 17.15 -26.75 -28.77
N LYS A 231 16.50 -27.90 -28.92
CA LYS A 231 16.80 -28.89 -29.97
C LYS A 231 15.53 -29.26 -30.72
N LYS A 232 15.71 -29.49 -32.03
CA LYS A 232 14.62 -29.93 -32.90
C LYS A 232 13.95 -31.20 -32.37
N VAL A 233 12.65 -31.28 -32.60
CA VAL A 233 11.79 -32.44 -32.30
C VAL A 233 11.29 -33.01 -33.61
N THR A 234 11.24 -34.33 -33.71
CA THR A 234 10.59 -35.02 -34.83
C THR A 234 9.28 -35.61 -34.34
N HIS A 235 8.16 -35.24 -34.97
CA HIS A 235 6.86 -35.82 -34.69
C HIS A 235 6.21 -36.34 -35.98
N ALA A 236 5.74 -37.59 -35.96
CA ALA A 236 5.15 -38.26 -37.13
C ALA A 236 6.01 -38.16 -38.42
N GLY A 237 7.34 -38.18 -38.27
CA GLY A 237 8.29 -38.10 -39.40
C GLY A 237 8.60 -36.69 -39.90
N THR A 238 8.03 -35.64 -39.29
CA THR A 238 8.33 -34.24 -39.61
C THR A 238 9.19 -33.61 -38.52
N ASP A 239 10.24 -32.88 -38.91
CA ASP A 239 11.12 -32.14 -38.00
C ASP A 239 10.58 -30.74 -37.73
N TYR A 240 10.51 -30.37 -36.45
CA TYR A 240 10.12 -29.07 -35.94
C TYR A 240 11.30 -28.40 -35.23
N GLN A 241 11.62 -27.18 -35.64
CA GLN A 241 12.65 -26.34 -35.03
C GLN A 241 12.17 -25.73 -33.72
N VAL A 242 13.11 -25.17 -32.98
CA VAL A 242 12.86 -24.45 -31.74
C VAL A 242 11.91 -23.26 -31.96
N GLY A 243 10.90 -23.11 -31.11
CA GLY A 243 9.87 -22.08 -31.23
C GLY A 243 8.73 -22.44 -32.19
N GLU A 244 8.87 -23.51 -32.98
CA GLU A 244 7.78 -24.02 -33.80
C GLU A 244 6.80 -24.86 -32.97
N SER A 245 5.60 -25.06 -33.50
CA SER A 245 4.57 -25.87 -32.86
C SER A 245 4.04 -26.94 -33.79
N PHE A 246 3.49 -28.00 -33.20
CA PHE A 246 2.82 -29.07 -33.94
C PHE A 246 1.61 -29.58 -33.16
N VAL A 247 0.61 -30.08 -33.88
CA VAL A 247 -0.51 -30.81 -33.27
C VAL A 247 -0.12 -32.29 -33.17
N ALA A 248 -0.24 -32.86 -31.98
CA ALA A 248 0.08 -34.27 -31.75
C ALA A 248 -0.89 -35.17 -32.52
N THR A 249 -0.35 -35.97 -33.45
CA THR A 249 -1.06 -37.02 -34.21
C THR A 249 -0.77 -38.43 -33.68
N SER A 250 0.19 -38.54 -32.76
CA SER A 250 0.54 -39.76 -32.03
C SER A 250 0.93 -39.40 -30.59
N THR A 251 1.05 -40.39 -29.71
CA THR A 251 1.34 -40.19 -28.29
C THR A 251 2.84 -39.99 -28.00
N SER A 252 3.67 -39.87 -29.03
CA SER A 252 5.12 -39.81 -28.87
C SER A 252 5.75 -38.83 -29.84
N PHE A 253 6.90 -38.30 -29.47
CA PHE A 253 7.81 -37.60 -30.36
C PHE A 253 9.20 -38.19 -30.20
N SER A 254 10.07 -37.95 -31.17
CA SER A 254 11.47 -38.33 -31.11
C SER A 254 12.38 -37.12 -31.26
N GLY A 255 13.65 -37.28 -30.91
CA GLY A 255 14.62 -36.21 -30.96
C GLY A 255 15.88 -36.62 -30.21
N SER A 256 16.75 -35.64 -29.95
CA SER A 256 17.84 -35.87 -29.00
C SER A 256 17.28 -36.00 -27.58
N SER A 257 18.04 -36.59 -26.65
CA SER A 257 17.73 -36.60 -25.20
C SER A 257 17.49 -35.20 -24.60
N LYS A 258 17.86 -34.18 -25.38
CA LYS A 258 17.83 -32.76 -25.08
C LYS A 258 16.58 -32.03 -25.63
N ALA A 259 15.71 -32.74 -26.33
CA ALA A 259 14.50 -32.17 -26.91
C ALA A 259 13.38 -32.10 -25.86
N ARG A 260 12.62 -31.00 -25.84
CA ARG A 260 11.45 -30.80 -24.97
C ARG A 260 10.33 -30.15 -25.75
N VAL A 261 9.10 -30.49 -25.36
CA VAL A 261 7.89 -29.84 -25.86
C VAL A 261 7.03 -29.35 -24.70
N VAL A 262 6.31 -28.26 -24.91
CA VAL A 262 5.44 -27.64 -23.91
C VAL A 262 3.98 -27.74 -24.35
N ALA A 263 3.10 -28.18 -23.46
CA ALA A 263 1.68 -28.43 -23.74
C ALA A 263 0.83 -27.15 -23.88
N ASP A 264 1.28 -26.04 -23.28
CA ASP A 264 0.57 -24.76 -23.30
C ASP A 264 1.18 -23.73 -24.25
N MET A 265 0.36 -22.77 -24.69
CA MET A 265 0.80 -21.66 -25.53
C MET A 265 1.78 -20.77 -24.74
N PRO A 266 3.05 -20.70 -25.14
CA PRO A 266 4.01 -19.84 -24.45
C PRO A 266 3.61 -18.38 -24.67
N ILE A 267 3.37 -17.65 -23.58
CA ILE A 267 3.09 -16.22 -23.66
C ILE A 267 4.41 -15.52 -23.96
N ASN A 268 4.38 -14.55 -24.89
CA ASN A 268 5.53 -13.72 -25.24
C ASN A 268 6.80 -14.52 -25.64
N ASN A 269 6.65 -15.71 -26.24
CA ASN A 269 7.76 -16.56 -26.69
C ASN A 269 8.75 -16.90 -25.55
N PHE A 270 8.23 -17.22 -24.36
CA PHE A 270 8.99 -17.48 -23.13
C PHE A 270 9.83 -16.28 -22.62
N ASN A 271 9.54 -15.06 -23.09
CA ASN A 271 10.08 -13.86 -22.48
C ASN A 271 9.23 -13.47 -21.25
N PRO A 272 9.85 -12.87 -20.21
CA PRO A 272 9.11 -12.38 -19.06
C PRO A 272 7.94 -11.47 -19.46
N VAL A 273 6.84 -11.60 -18.73
CA VAL A 273 5.65 -10.76 -18.86
C VAL A 273 5.38 -10.12 -17.51
N TYR A 274 5.17 -8.81 -17.52
CA TYR A 274 4.69 -8.08 -16.35
C TYR A 274 3.23 -7.74 -16.57
N GLU A 275 2.38 -8.18 -15.64
CA GLU A 275 1.01 -7.71 -15.55
C GLU A 275 0.90 -6.73 -14.38
N PHE A 276 0.31 -5.57 -14.64
CA PHE A 276 -0.14 -4.67 -13.58
C PHE A 276 -1.58 -4.27 -13.91
N ASN A 277 -2.43 -4.33 -12.89
CA ASN A 277 -3.81 -3.89 -12.99
C ASN A 277 -3.97 -2.59 -12.18
N THR A 278 -4.83 -1.70 -12.65
CA THR A 278 -5.33 -0.54 -11.87
C THR A 278 -6.83 -0.67 -11.64
N LYS A 279 -7.38 -1.88 -11.79
CA LYS A 279 -8.83 -2.14 -11.78
C LYS A 279 -9.43 -1.83 -10.40
N ASP A 280 -8.63 -2.03 -9.35
CA ASP A 280 -9.04 -1.78 -7.97
C ASP A 280 -8.79 -0.32 -7.54
N LEU A 281 -8.18 0.50 -8.40
CA LEU A 281 -7.89 1.93 -8.18
C LEU A 281 -8.88 2.81 -8.95
N VAL A 282 -10.17 2.49 -8.89
CA VAL A 282 -11.24 3.26 -9.52
C VAL A 282 -11.99 4.10 -8.49
N SER A 283 -12.29 5.35 -8.84
CA SER A 283 -13.18 6.20 -8.06
C SER A 283 -14.59 5.62 -8.10
N VAL A 284 -15.12 5.23 -6.95
CA VAL A 284 -16.50 4.74 -6.82
C VAL A 284 -17.41 5.91 -6.46
N THR A 285 -18.46 6.12 -7.24
CA THR A 285 -19.54 7.07 -6.92
C THR A 285 -20.41 6.50 -5.80
N GLU A 286 -21.02 7.37 -4.99
CA GLU A 286 -21.95 6.96 -3.91
C GLU A 286 -21.31 6.09 -2.80
N ASN A 287 -19.99 6.22 -2.58
CA ASN A 287 -19.33 5.58 -1.45
C ASN A 287 -19.66 6.31 -0.13
N ASN A 288 -20.60 5.77 0.62
CA ASN A 288 -21.06 6.33 1.91
C ASN A 288 -19.94 6.44 2.96
N ASP A 289 -18.92 5.58 2.94
CA ASP A 289 -17.85 5.63 3.93
C ASP A 289 -16.88 6.79 3.65
N GLN A 290 -16.57 7.06 2.39
CA GLN A 290 -15.88 8.31 2.04
C GLN A 290 -16.75 9.53 2.33
N ALA A 291 -18.05 9.47 2.05
CA ALA A 291 -18.97 10.58 2.32
C ALA A 291 -19.03 10.95 3.82
N LYS A 292 -18.98 9.97 4.72
CA LYS A 292 -18.87 10.20 6.17
C LYS A 292 -17.62 11.00 6.53
N SER A 293 -16.45 10.60 6.00
CA SER A 293 -15.20 11.31 6.26
C SER A 293 -15.19 12.73 5.66
N ALA A 294 -15.88 12.93 4.53
CA ALA A 294 -16.00 14.24 3.90
C ALA A 294 -16.85 15.23 4.72
N LEU A 295 -17.72 14.75 5.63
CA LEU A 295 -18.45 15.63 6.56
C LEU A 295 -17.51 16.45 7.46
N ASP A 296 -16.28 15.98 7.70
CA ASP A 296 -15.29 16.73 8.47
C ASP A 296 -14.77 17.99 7.77
N LEU A 297 -14.92 18.06 6.44
CA LEU A 297 -14.56 19.24 5.66
C LEU A 297 -15.61 20.35 5.76
N ILE A 298 -16.82 20.03 6.23
CA ILE A 298 -17.89 21.02 6.40
C ILE A 298 -17.43 22.09 7.40
N ASN A 299 -17.48 23.34 6.97
CA ASN A 299 -17.03 24.48 7.76
C ASN A 299 -17.98 25.66 7.61
N VAL A 300 -17.80 26.67 8.45
CA VAL A 300 -18.55 27.93 8.39
C VAL A 300 -17.59 29.09 8.29
N VAL A 301 -17.82 29.98 7.33
CA VAL A 301 -16.90 31.09 6.99
C VAL A 301 -17.64 32.43 6.83
N PRO A 302 -17.07 33.54 7.30
CA PRO A 302 -15.94 33.60 8.23
C PRO A 302 -16.35 33.09 9.62
N ASN A 303 -15.38 32.53 10.35
CA ASN A 303 -15.52 32.14 11.74
C ASN A 303 -14.21 32.43 12.49
N PRO A 304 -14.16 33.48 13.34
CA PRO A 304 -15.27 34.34 13.74
C PRO A 304 -15.73 35.35 12.68
N TYR A 305 -16.99 35.79 12.76
CA TYR A 305 -17.52 36.92 11.97
C TYR A 305 -17.42 38.22 12.76
N TYR A 306 -16.75 39.23 12.21
CA TYR A 306 -16.54 40.53 12.85
C TYR A 306 -17.19 41.67 12.06
N GLY A 307 -18.51 41.65 11.97
CA GLY A 307 -19.30 42.71 11.34
C GLY A 307 -19.06 42.89 9.85
N TYR A 308 -18.35 41.97 9.20
CA TYR A 308 -18.03 41.99 7.78
C TYR A 308 -17.71 40.57 7.29
N SER A 309 -18.03 40.31 6.03
CA SER A 309 -17.66 39.12 5.28
C SER A 309 -17.35 39.50 3.84
N GLU A 310 -16.31 38.91 3.24
CA GLU A 310 -15.95 39.17 1.83
C GLU A 310 -17.05 38.77 0.84
N TYR A 311 -18.04 38.01 1.29
CA TYR A 311 -19.20 37.62 0.49
C TYR A 311 -20.31 38.68 0.48
N GLU A 312 -20.24 39.71 1.33
CA GLU A 312 -21.24 40.77 1.43
C GLU A 312 -21.11 41.74 0.25
N THR A 313 -22.25 42.10 -0.34
CA THR A 313 -22.31 42.96 -1.54
C THR A 313 -22.72 44.40 -1.23
N SER A 314 -23.24 44.66 -0.03
CA SER A 314 -23.68 45.98 0.41
C SER A 314 -23.61 46.09 1.94
N GLN A 315 -23.72 47.31 2.48
CA GLN A 315 -23.73 47.54 3.93
C GLN A 315 -24.95 46.94 4.65
N LEU A 316 -26.02 46.63 3.92
CA LEU A 316 -27.24 45.99 4.44
C LEU A 316 -27.22 44.45 4.29
N ASP A 317 -26.22 43.91 3.60
CA ASP A 317 -26.00 42.47 3.42
C ASP A 317 -25.09 41.99 4.55
N ASN A 318 -25.61 41.14 5.44
CA ASN A 318 -24.80 40.42 6.41
C ASN A 318 -24.90 38.94 6.10
N ARG A 319 -23.78 38.30 5.79
CA ARG A 319 -23.82 36.92 5.29
C ARG A 319 -22.59 36.10 5.63
N ILE A 320 -22.85 34.89 6.10
CA ILE A 320 -21.87 33.83 6.27
C ILE A 320 -22.22 32.63 5.39
N LYS A 321 -21.23 31.79 5.08
CA LYS A 321 -21.40 30.59 4.26
C LYS A 321 -21.06 29.35 5.07
N ILE A 322 -21.92 28.34 4.99
CA ILE A 322 -21.57 26.97 5.37
C ILE A 322 -21.06 26.27 4.10
N THR A 323 -19.83 25.73 4.13
CA THR A 323 -19.11 25.21 2.95
C THR A 323 -18.92 23.70 3.01
N ASN A 324 -18.53 23.11 1.87
CA ASN A 324 -18.30 21.68 1.67
C ASN A 324 -19.52 20.82 1.99
N LEU A 325 -20.72 21.36 1.76
CA LEU A 325 -21.97 20.65 1.99
C LEU A 325 -22.24 19.63 0.88
N PRO A 326 -22.84 18.48 1.23
CA PRO A 326 -23.40 17.57 0.23
C PRO A 326 -24.60 18.21 -0.47
N LYS A 327 -25.02 17.59 -1.59
CA LYS A 327 -26.14 18.07 -2.42
C LYS A 327 -27.44 18.21 -1.61
N GLU A 328 -27.70 17.26 -0.72
CA GLU A 328 -28.86 17.25 0.17
C GLU A 328 -28.40 17.34 1.63
N ALA A 329 -28.85 18.38 2.34
CA ALA A 329 -28.55 18.56 3.76
C ALA A 329 -29.61 19.44 4.44
N LYS A 330 -29.78 19.23 5.74
CA LYS A 330 -30.59 20.08 6.61
C LYS A 330 -29.71 20.75 7.65
N ILE A 331 -29.67 22.07 7.62
CA ILE A 331 -28.85 22.88 8.50
C ILE A 331 -29.76 23.54 9.52
N ARG A 332 -29.51 23.30 10.81
CA ARG A 332 -30.26 23.86 11.93
C ARG A 332 -29.31 24.70 12.77
N ILE A 333 -29.68 25.95 13.01
CA ILE A 333 -28.86 26.91 13.75
C ILE A 333 -29.51 27.16 15.10
N TYR A 334 -28.73 27.03 16.17
CA TYR A 334 -29.19 27.15 17.55
C TYR A 334 -28.38 28.17 18.32
N THR A 335 -29.00 28.76 19.34
CA THR A 335 -28.26 29.42 20.42
C THR A 335 -27.52 28.37 21.27
N VAL A 336 -26.56 28.82 22.10
CA VAL A 336 -25.91 27.95 23.10
C VAL A 336 -26.87 27.36 24.14
N SER A 337 -28.06 27.94 24.30
CA SER A 337 -29.12 27.42 25.17
C SER A 337 -30.00 26.35 24.48
N GLY A 338 -29.73 26.01 23.22
CA GLY A 338 -30.49 25.02 22.44
C GLY A 338 -31.74 25.56 21.76
N THR A 339 -31.95 26.88 21.74
CA THR A 339 -33.10 27.49 21.05
C THR A 339 -32.86 27.49 19.54
N LEU A 340 -33.78 26.92 18.76
CA LEU A 340 -33.71 26.93 17.29
C LEU A 340 -33.95 28.34 16.75
N ILE A 341 -33.03 28.81 15.90
CA ILE A 341 -33.02 30.14 15.30
C ILE A 341 -33.41 30.10 13.83
N LYS A 342 -32.81 29.16 13.06
CA LYS A 342 -33.00 29.05 11.63
C LYS A 342 -32.94 27.59 11.20
N THR A 343 -33.78 27.22 10.23
CA THR A 343 -33.60 25.99 9.45
C THR A 343 -33.36 26.31 7.98
N ILE A 344 -32.27 25.82 7.41
CA ILE A 344 -31.96 25.91 5.98
C ILE A 344 -32.03 24.50 5.40
N LYS A 345 -32.86 24.33 4.36
CA LYS A 345 -32.95 23.09 3.58
C LYS A 345 -32.13 23.27 2.31
N LYS A 346 -31.17 22.37 2.08
CA LYS A 346 -30.32 22.36 0.91
C LYS A 346 -30.66 21.16 0.03
N SER A 347 -30.89 21.41 -1.26
CA SER A 347 -31.28 20.40 -2.25
C SER A 347 -30.88 20.86 -3.67
N ASP A 348 -29.64 21.31 -3.81
CA ASP A 348 -29.10 21.92 -5.04
C ASP A 348 -27.63 21.52 -5.22
N ASP A 349 -27.08 21.71 -6.42
CA ASP A 349 -25.74 21.25 -6.80
C ASP A 349 -24.59 22.13 -6.26
N LEU A 350 -24.87 23.24 -5.56
CA LEU A 350 -23.81 24.04 -4.93
C LEU A 350 -23.21 23.28 -3.74
N THR A 351 -21.96 23.54 -3.39
CA THR A 351 -21.31 22.92 -2.21
C THR A 351 -21.38 23.82 -0.97
N SER A 352 -22.30 24.78 -0.95
CA SER A 352 -22.44 25.73 0.15
C SER A 352 -23.89 26.18 0.36
N ALA A 353 -24.15 26.77 1.52
CA ALA A 353 -25.41 27.42 1.86
C ALA A 353 -25.13 28.73 2.59
N ASP A 354 -25.92 29.76 2.29
CA ASP A 354 -25.75 31.10 2.85
C ASP A 354 -26.71 31.29 4.04
N TRP A 355 -26.20 31.89 5.11
CA TRP A 355 -27.02 32.39 6.21
C TRP A 355 -26.88 33.90 6.33
N ASP A 356 -28.02 34.58 6.25
CA ASP A 356 -28.18 36.04 6.29
C ASP A 356 -28.19 36.64 7.71
N LEU A 357 -27.76 35.83 8.70
CA LEU A 357 -27.75 36.18 10.12
C LEU A 357 -29.12 36.59 10.69
N LYS A 358 -30.21 36.08 10.10
CA LYS A 358 -31.58 36.27 10.58
C LYS A 358 -32.18 34.96 11.06
N ASN A 359 -33.18 35.04 11.92
CA ASN A 359 -33.98 33.89 12.31
C ASN A 359 -35.02 33.52 11.22
N ASP A 360 -35.82 32.49 11.46
CA ASP A 360 -36.88 32.06 10.52
C ASP A 360 -37.99 33.12 10.30
N HIS A 361 -38.09 34.12 11.19
CA HIS A 361 -39.02 35.25 11.06
C HIS A 361 -38.39 36.49 10.40
N GLY A 362 -37.15 36.39 9.90
CA GLY A 362 -36.45 37.50 9.24
C GLY A 362 -35.90 38.55 10.21
N ILE A 363 -35.85 38.27 11.51
CA ILE A 363 -35.30 39.17 12.52
C ILE A 363 -33.80 38.89 12.67
N PRO A 364 -32.93 39.92 12.59
CA PRO A 364 -31.49 39.75 12.86
C PRO A 364 -31.23 39.11 14.21
N VAL A 365 -30.26 38.20 14.26
CA VAL A 365 -29.84 37.57 15.51
C VAL A 365 -29.01 38.52 16.36
N ALA A 366 -28.63 38.14 17.58
CA ALA A 366 -27.71 38.94 18.40
C ALA A 366 -26.25 38.53 18.17
N SER A 367 -25.30 39.40 18.50
CA SER A 367 -23.89 39.00 18.61
C SER A 367 -23.73 37.90 19.66
N GLY A 368 -22.96 36.86 19.36
CA GLY A 368 -22.77 35.75 20.30
C GLY A 368 -22.33 34.45 19.64
N LEU A 369 -22.36 33.39 20.46
CA LEU A 369 -22.05 32.02 20.08
C LEU A 369 -23.31 31.30 19.58
N TYR A 370 -23.15 30.56 18.49
CA TYR A 370 -24.18 29.73 17.89
C TYR A 370 -23.65 28.33 17.58
N ILE A 371 -24.55 27.35 17.62
CA ILE A 371 -24.30 25.97 17.22
C ILE A 371 -24.99 25.74 15.89
N ILE A 372 -24.25 25.27 14.89
CA ILE A 372 -24.80 24.89 13.58
C ILE A 372 -24.73 23.38 13.47
N HIS A 373 -25.90 22.74 13.38
CA HIS A 373 -26.03 21.31 13.16
C HIS A 373 -26.34 21.07 11.69
N VAL A 374 -25.46 20.33 11.01
CA VAL A 374 -25.65 19.89 9.63
C VAL A 374 -25.98 18.41 9.66
N ASP A 375 -27.12 18.08 9.08
CA ASP A 375 -27.70 16.74 9.01
C ASP A 375 -27.74 16.35 7.53
N ALA A 376 -26.84 15.45 7.13
CA ALA A 376 -26.72 14.95 5.77
C ALA A 376 -27.37 13.56 5.71
N ASP A 377 -28.57 13.49 5.14
CA ASP A 377 -29.42 12.31 5.17
C ASP A 377 -28.69 11.07 4.63
N GLY A 378 -28.74 9.97 5.38
CA GLY A 378 -28.04 8.72 5.05
C GLY A 378 -26.51 8.74 5.15
N ILE A 379 -25.87 9.89 5.32
CA ILE A 379 -24.40 10.03 5.40
C ILE A 379 -23.95 10.22 6.85
N GLY A 380 -24.56 11.17 7.58
CA GLY A 380 -24.21 11.47 8.97
C GLY A 380 -24.43 12.93 9.36
N GLU A 381 -23.95 13.30 10.54
CA GLU A 381 -24.17 14.64 11.12
C GLU A 381 -22.86 15.35 11.48
N LYS A 382 -22.83 16.67 11.35
CA LYS A 382 -21.72 17.53 11.76
C LYS A 382 -22.21 18.70 12.61
N ILE A 383 -21.49 18.99 13.69
CA ILE A 383 -21.75 20.15 14.54
C ILE A 383 -20.61 21.15 14.39
N LEU A 384 -20.94 22.40 14.09
CA LEU A 384 -20.02 23.53 14.05
C LEU A 384 -20.36 24.53 15.16
N LYS A 385 -19.32 25.16 15.69
CA LYS A 385 -19.43 26.27 16.64
C LYS A 385 -19.04 27.55 15.92
N TRP A 386 -19.92 28.53 15.92
CA TRP A 386 -19.71 29.80 15.24
C TRP A 386 -19.85 30.97 16.20
N PHE A 387 -18.97 31.96 16.08
CA PHE A 387 -19.05 33.21 16.84
C PHE A 387 -19.20 34.38 15.87
N GLY A 388 -20.20 35.23 16.13
CA GLY A 388 -20.45 36.43 15.34
C GLY A 388 -20.62 37.67 16.19
N VAL A 389 -19.96 38.75 15.78
CA VAL A 389 -20.17 40.11 16.26
C VAL A 389 -20.86 40.89 15.15
N LEU A 390 -22.10 41.29 15.38
CA LEU A 390 -22.86 42.13 14.46
C LEU A 390 -22.50 43.60 14.64
N ARG A 391 -22.57 44.35 13.55
CA ARG A 391 -22.44 45.81 13.58
C ARG A 391 -23.63 46.42 14.34
N PRO A 392 -23.42 47.52 15.07
CA PRO A 392 -24.53 48.38 15.47
C PRO A 392 -25.36 48.75 14.24
N ILE A 393 -26.68 48.76 14.38
CA ILE A 393 -27.56 49.20 13.31
C ILE A 393 -27.34 50.72 13.17
N ASP A 394 -26.68 51.13 12.09
CA ASP A 394 -26.57 52.53 11.71
C ASP A 394 -27.87 52.92 10.97
N LEU A 395 -28.59 53.89 11.52
CA LEU A 395 -29.85 54.39 10.97
C LEU A 395 -29.66 55.71 10.21
N ASP A 396 -28.43 56.19 10.09
CA ASP A 396 -28.15 57.43 9.39
C ASP A 396 -27.90 57.16 7.89
N THR A 397 -28.81 57.70 7.08
CA THR A 397 -28.84 57.78 5.60
C THR A 397 -29.19 56.50 4.82
N PHE A 398 -30.42 56.48 4.28
CA PHE A 398 -30.91 55.59 3.22
C PHE A 398 -30.41 56.00 1.84
#